data_AF-A0A080M005-F1
#
_entry.id   AF-A0A080M005-F1
#
_cell.length_a   1.000
_cell.length_b   1.000
_cell.length_c   1.000
_cell.angle_alpha   90.00
_cell.angle_beta   90.00
_cell.angle_gamma   90.00
#
_symmetry.space_group_name_H-M   'P 1'
#
loop_
_entity.id
_entity.type
_entity.pdbx_description
1 polymer ?
#
loop_
_entity_poly.entity_id
_entity_poly.type
_entity_poly.pdbx_seq_one_letter_code
_entity_poly.pdbx_strand_id
1 'polypeptide(L)'
;MIRLIPVPFLLYLFWSACTLLLTFYMKGWDVDNITHILLLCLLSVTLMWALKTRSAQRPKNPRLLFVGAGVLFAALAEGCYMISQPFLLSLTIRSGMPIMQMIRNYSIDLMFTLPVYVFIFSVIWRLINRYRYGRWEYIFVFALAQALGDGNQTFLHAPTLLLFIPYVMINYHAINLAPYLVIERHLPQNRSDSHWKLPLAVLSIVLTYLVGGAIIVGLSRVLGFSN
;
A
#
# COMPACT_ATOMS: atom_id res chain seq x y z
N MET A 1 -23.45 9.78 15.72
CA MET A 1 -23.45 10.80 14.65
C MET A 1 -22.83 10.17 13.40
N ILE A 2 -23.66 9.68 12.46
CA ILE A 2 -23.21 9.10 11.20
C ILE A 2 -22.72 10.27 10.34
N ARG A 3 -21.40 10.48 10.24
CA ARG A 3 -20.87 11.47 9.29
C ARG A 3 -21.15 10.94 7.89
N LEU A 4 -21.96 11.68 7.13
CA LEU A 4 -22.23 11.40 5.72
C LEU A 4 -20.92 11.19 4.96
N ILE A 5 -20.87 10.14 4.16
CA ILE A 5 -19.77 9.88 3.25
C ILE A 5 -19.78 10.98 2.18
N PRO A 6 -18.65 11.67 1.92
CA PRO A 6 -18.60 12.71 0.89
C PRO A 6 -18.93 12.11 -0.49
N VAL A 7 -19.65 12.86 -1.33
CA VAL A 7 -19.99 12.46 -2.69
C VAL A 7 -18.77 12.00 -3.52
N PRO A 8 -17.61 12.69 -3.49
CA PRO A 8 -16.42 12.22 -4.20
C PRO A 8 -15.96 10.82 -3.77
N PHE A 9 -16.22 10.44 -2.53
CA PHE A 9 -15.86 9.11 -2.03
C PHE A 9 -16.84 8.03 -2.49
N LEU A 10 -18.13 8.34 -2.61
CA LEU A 10 -19.10 7.42 -3.22
C LEU A 10 -18.74 7.14 -4.68
N LEU A 11 -18.34 8.18 -5.42
CA LEU A 11 -17.83 8.02 -6.78
C LEU A 11 -16.58 7.15 -6.82
N TYR A 12 -15.63 7.37 -5.90
CA TYR A 12 -14.44 6.52 -5.78
C TYR A 12 -14.77 5.06 -5.48
N LEU A 13 -15.69 4.79 -4.54
CA LEU A 13 -16.11 3.41 -4.21
C LEU A 13 -16.79 2.74 -5.40
N PHE A 14 -17.69 3.45 -6.08
CA PHE A 14 -18.34 2.96 -7.29
C PHE A 14 -17.32 2.66 -8.38
N TRP A 15 -16.38 3.59 -8.63
CA TRP A 15 -15.31 3.40 -9.59
C TRP A 15 -14.39 2.22 -9.23
N SER A 16 -14.07 2.05 -7.94
CA SER A 16 -13.31 0.88 -7.45
C SER A 16 -14.05 -0.43 -7.71
N ALA A 17 -15.36 -0.46 -7.44
CA ALA A 17 -16.18 -1.62 -7.73
C ALA A 17 -16.23 -1.93 -9.24
N CYS A 18 -16.43 -0.92 -10.08
CA CYS A 18 -16.43 -1.07 -11.54
C CYS A 18 -15.09 -1.61 -12.06
N THR A 19 -13.96 -1.05 -11.61
CA THR A 19 -12.63 -1.51 -12.06
C THR A 19 -12.34 -2.93 -11.62
N LEU A 20 -12.67 -3.31 -10.37
CA LEU A 20 -12.57 -4.70 -9.92
C LEU A 20 -13.44 -5.62 -10.79
N LEU A 21 -14.76 -5.37 -10.86
CA LEU A 21 -15.69 -6.22 -11.59
C LEU A 21 -15.30 -6.40 -13.06
N LEU A 22 -14.82 -5.32 -13.70
CA LEU A 22 -14.35 -5.38 -15.08
C LEU A 22 -13.10 -6.26 -15.21
N THR A 23 -12.11 -6.12 -14.33
CA THR A 23 -10.91 -6.97 -14.36
C THR A 23 -11.24 -8.45 -14.07
N PHE A 24 -12.18 -8.72 -13.15
CA PHE A 24 -12.69 -10.08 -12.91
C PHE A 24 -13.41 -10.66 -14.11
N TYR A 25 -14.26 -9.86 -14.77
CA TYR A 25 -14.97 -10.27 -15.97
C TYR A 25 -14.02 -10.57 -17.14
N MET A 26 -12.99 -9.74 -17.34
CA MET A 26 -12.06 -9.89 -18.47
C MET A 26 -11.02 -11.00 -18.27
N LYS A 27 -10.50 -11.18 -17.05
CA LYS A 27 -9.40 -12.14 -16.77
C LYS A 27 -9.84 -13.45 -16.10
N GLY A 28 -11.08 -13.55 -15.60
CA GLY A 28 -11.55 -14.75 -14.91
C GLY A 28 -10.78 -15.05 -13.62
N TRP A 29 -10.48 -16.33 -13.36
CA TRP A 29 -9.76 -16.81 -12.17
C TRP A 29 -8.23 -16.82 -12.33
N ASP A 30 -7.68 -15.80 -12.98
CA ASP A 30 -6.24 -15.64 -13.12
C ASP A 30 -5.53 -15.33 -11.79
N VAL A 31 -4.22 -15.58 -11.74
CA VAL A 31 -3.38 -15.41 -10.55
C VAL A 31 -3.39 -13.96 -10.04
N ASP A 32 -3.50 -12.98 -10.94
CA ASP A 32 -3.67 -11.56 -10.56
C ASP A 32 -4.97 -11.34 -9.77
N ASN A 33 -6.07 -11.94 -10.22
CA ASN A 33 -7.37 -11.79 -9.57
C ASN A 33 -7.41 -12.53 -8.23
N ILE A 34 -6.78 -13.70 -8.14
CA ILE A 34 -6.60 -14.42 -6.86
C ILE A 34 -5.80 -13.54 -5.88
N THR A 35 -4.73 -12.91 -6.34
CA THR A 35 -3.93 -11.98 -5.53
C THR A 35 -4.79 -10.84 -5.00
N HIS A 36 -5.64 -10.25 -5.82
CA HIS A 36 -6.53 -9.16 -5.38
C HIS A 36 -7.62 -9.63 -4.41
N ILE A 37 -8.14 -10.85 -4.53
CA ILE A 37 -9.02 -11.43 -3.50
C ILE A 37 -8.28 -11.52 -2.16
N LEU A 38 -7.04 -12.03 -2.17
CA LEU A 38 -6.23 -12.13 -0.96
C LEU A 38 -5.97 -10.75 -0.34
N LEU A 39 -5.71 -9.72 -1.16
CA LEU A 39 -5.52 -8.34 -0.70
C LEU A 39 -6.81 -7.71 -0.16
N LEU A 40 -7.97 -8.03 -0.73
CA LEU A 40 -9.28 -7.62 -0.18
C LEU A 40 -9.58 -8.31 1.17
N CYS A 41 -9.23 -9.59 1.29
CA CYS A 41 -9.28 -10.30 2.56
C CYS A 41 -8.34 -9.66 3.59
N LEU A 42 -7.10 -9.35 3.20
CA LEU A 42 -6.13 -8.65 4.05
C LEU A 42 -6.67 -7.29 4.49
N LEU A 43 -7.18 -6.47 3.57
CA LEU A 43 -7.80 -5.18 3.88
C LEU A 43 -8.95 -5.33 4.90
N SER A 44 -9.79 -6.35 4.73
CA SER A 44 -10.90 -6.61 5.66
C SER A 44 -10.37 -6.94 7.06
N VAL A 45 -9.35 -7.79 7.16
CA VAL A 45 -8.69 -8.16 8.42
C VAL A 45 -8.02 -6.96 9.08
N THR A 46 -7.26 -6.16 8.33
CA THR A 46 -6.56 -5.00 8.90
C THR A 46 -7.55 -3.92 9.34
N LEU A 47 -8.66 -3.73 8.63
CA LEU A 47 -9.74 -2.84 9.06
C LEU A 47 -10.45 -3.33 10.32
N MET A 48 -10.76 -4.63 10.44
CA MET A 48 -11.32 -5.21 11.67
C MET A 48 -10.37 -5.01 12.86
N TRP A 49 -9.08 -5.22 12.66
CA TRP A 49 -8.05 -4.92 13.67
C TRP A 49 -8.05 -3.45 14.06
N ALA A 50 -8.12 -2.54 13.09
CA ALA A 50 -8.16 -1.10 13.36
C ALA A 50 -9.42 -0.70 14.15
N LEU A 51 -10.59 -1.24 13.82
CA LEU A 51 -11.84 -0.98 14.55
C LEU A 51 -11.74 -1.41 16.02
N LYS A 52 -11.15 -2.58 16.28
CA LYS A 52 -10.96 -3.11 17.64
C LYS A 52 -9.92 -2.30 18.44
N THR A 53 -8.83 -1.89 17.79
CA THR A 53 -7.70 -1.22 18.46
C THR A 53 -7.91 0.28 18.61
N ARG A 54 -8.75 0.92 17.78
CA ARG A 54 -8.96 2.37 17.79
C ARG A 54 -9.63 2.93 19.05
N SER A 55 -10.35 2.10 19.80
CA SER A 55 -10.94 2.48 21.09
C SER A 55 -9.98 2.34 22.27
N ALA A 56 -8.80 1.73 22.06
CA ALA A 56 -7.81 1.55 23.12
C ALA A 56 -7.12 2.87 23.49
N GLN A 57 -6.51 2.90 24.68
CA GLN A 57 -5.69 4.01 25.16
C GLN A 57 -4.64 4.45 24.13
N ARG A 58 -4.23 5.72 24.21
CA ARG A 58 -3.19 6.30 23.34
C ARG A 58 -1.97 5.36 23.29
N PRO A 59 -1.57 4.89 22.10
CA PRO A 59 -0.43 3.99 22.00
C PRO A 59 0.81 4.68 22.53
N LYS A 60 1.61 3.95 23.33
CA LYS A 60 2.84 4.48 23.95
C LYS A 60 3.81 5.05 22.91
N ASN A 61 3.91 4.41 21.75
CA ASN A 61 4.72 4.86 20.64
C ASN A 61 3.91 4.82 19.33
N PRO A 62 3.20 5.92 18.97
CA PRO A 62 2.37 5.97 17.77
C PRO A 62 3.18 5.80 16.47
N ARG A 63 4.44 6.25 16.45
CA ARG A 63 5.34 6.08 15.29
C ARG A 63 5.64 4.61 15.06
N LEU A 64 6.06 3.90 16.10
CA LEU A 64 6.38 2.48 16.00
C LEU A 64 5.14 1.66 15.63
N LEU A 65 3.97 2.00 16.19
CA LEU A 65 2.72 1.35 15.81
C LEU A 65 2.40 1.58 14.33
N PHE A 66 2.50 2.82 13.86
CA PHE A 66 2.17 3.15 12.48
C PHE A 66 3.13 2.50 11.48
N VAL A 67 4.44 2.71 11.66
CA VAL A 67 5.46 2.18 10.76
C VAL A 67 5.54 0.66 10.89
N GLY A 68 5.56 0.13 12.11
CA GLY A 68 5.66 -1.30 12.36
C GLY A 68 4.46 -2.09 11.84
N ALA A 69 3.23 -1.63 12.10
CA ALA A 69 2.04 -2.29 11.57
C ALA A 69 1.96 -2.15 10.04
N GLY A 70 2.31 -0.98 9.49
CA GLY A 70 2.37 -0.78 8.05
C GLY A 70 3.34 -1.73 7.35
N VAL A 71 4.56 -1.86 7.88
CA VAL A 71 5.59 -2.79 7.37
C VAL A 71 5.16 -4.25 7.52
N LEU A 72 4.53 -4.62 8.65
CA LEU A 72 3.98 -5.96 8.85
C LEU A 72 2.90 -6.27 7.82
N PHE A 73 1.96 -5.36 7.58
CA PHE A 73 0.90 -5.56 6.59
C PHE A 73 1.44 -5.55 5.17
N ALA A 74 2.47 -4.76 4.89
CA ALA A 74 3.20 -4.81 3.62
C ALA A 74 3.85 -6.17 3.39
N ALA A 75 4.50 -6.75 4.40
CA ALA A 75 5.04 -8.11 4.30
C ALA A 75 3.94 -9.12 3.93
N LEU A 76 2.78 -9.08 4.61
CA LEU A 76 1.65 -9.96 4.30
C LEU A 76 1.11 -9.73 2.88
N ALA A 77 1.08 -8.48 2.41
CA ALA A 77 0.70 -8.15 1.05
C ALA A 77 1.71 -8.71 0.03
N GLU A 78 3.01 -8.61 0.28
CA GLU A 78 4.05 -9.26 -0.54
C GLU A 78 3.86 -10.78 -0.59
N GLY A 79 3.51 -11.39 0.53
CA GLY A 79 3.15 -12.82 0.58
C GLY A 79 2.00 -13.18 -0.37
N CYS A 80 1.03 -12.26 -0.57
CA CYS A 80 -0.03 -12.42 -1.57
C CYS A 80 0.51 -12.26 -3.01
N TYR A 81 1.48 -11.37 -3.22
CA TYR A 81 2.11 -11.18 -4.53
C TYR A 81 3.07 -12.28 -4.93
N MET A 82 3.61 -13.05 -3.99
CA MET A 82 4.55 -14.13 -4.30
C MET A 82 4.03 -15.15 -5.33
N ILE A 83 2.71 -15.30 -5.49
CA ILE A 83 2.12 -16.18 -6.50
C ILE A 83 1.99 -15.53 -7.89
N SER A 84 1.91 -14.20 -7.98
CA SER A 84 1.68 -13.43 -9.21
C SER A 84 2.91 -12.63 -9.64
N GLN A 85 3.29 -11.63 -8.85
CA GLN A 85 4.27 -10.58 -9.18
C GLN A 85 5.19 -10.29 -7.98
N PRO A 86 6.06 -11.23 -7.55
CA PRO A 86 7.13 -10.91 -6.61
C PRO A 86 8.09 -9.87 -7.21
N PHE A 87 8.92 -9.22 -6.39
CA PHE A 87 9.89 -8.24 -6.86
C PHE A 87 10.83 -8.83 -7.94
N LEU A 88 11.30 -10.06 -7.72
CA LEU A 88 12.03 -10.84 -8.73
C LEU A 88 11.13 -11.98 -9.21
N LEU A 89 10.81 -12.01 -10.51
CA LEU A 89 9.98 -13.07 -11.10
C LEU A 89 10.54 -14.49 -10.92
N SER A 90 11.85 -14.63 -10.69
CA SER A 90 12.48 -15.90 -10.35
C SER A 90 12.05 -16.45 -8.97
N LEU A 91 11.49 -15.61 -8.11
CA LEU A 91 11.04 -15.97 -6.77
C LEU A 91 9.58 -16.43 -6.73
N THR A 92 8.85 -16.41 -7.85
CA THR A 92 7.43 -16.78 -7.89
C THR A 92 7.18 -18.15 -7.27
N ILE A 93 6.27 -18.18 -6.30
CA ILE A 93 5.80 -19.40 -5.65
C ILE A 93 4.80 -20.08 -6.59
N ARG A 94 5.12 -21.32 -6.98
CA ARG A 94 4.32 -22.13 -7.89
C ARG A 94 3.70 -23.32 -7.17
N SER A 95 2.62 -23.85 -7.72
CA SER A 95 2.00 -25.09 -7.23
C SER A 95 3.01 -26.24 -7.25
N GLY A 96 3.03 -27.03 -6.19
CA GLY A 96 3.96 -28.16 -6.02
C GLY A 96 5.36 -27.78 -5.51
N MET A 97 5.66 -26.50 -5.27
CA MET A 97 6.93 -26.08 -4.70
C MET A 97 7.06 -26.55 -3.23
N PRO A 98 8.22 -27.10 -2.80
CA PRO A 98 8.44 -27.46 -1.41
C PRO A 98 8.31 -26.26 -0.47
N ILE A 99 7.71 -26.45 0.70
CA ILE A 99 7.46 -25.38 1.70
C ILE A 99 8.75 -24.61 2.04
N MET A 100 9.88 -25.31 2.18
CA MET A 100 11.15 -24.66 2.51
C MET A 100 11.64 -23.72 1.38
N GLN A 101 11.37 -24.08 0.12
CA GLN A 101 11.67 -23.22 -1.02
C GLN A 101 10.73 -22.02 -1.09
N MET A 102 9.45 -22.20 -0.77
CA MET A 102 8.48 -21.09 -0.67
C MET A 102 8.91 -20.07 0.38
N ILE A 103 9.29 -20.55 1.59
CA ILE A 103 9.78 -19.70 2.68
C ILE A 103 11.07 -18.98 2.25
N ARG A 104 12.00 -19.68 1.60
CA ARG A 104 13.24 -19.07 1.10
C ARG A 104 12.94 -17.96 0.10
N ASN A 105 12.10 -18.21 -0.90
CA ASN A 105 11.77 -17.23 -1.93
C ASN A 105 11.10 -15.98 -1.33
N TYR A 106 10.12 -16.18 -0.46
CA TYR A 106 9.45 -15.09 0.24
C TYR A 106 10.41 -14.31 1.14
N SER A 107 11.32 -14.99 1.85
CA SER A 107 12.31 -14.31 2.70
C SER A 107 13.28 -13.45 1.89
N ILE A 108 13.74 -13.94 0.73
CA ILE A 108 14.60 -13.16 -0.17
C ILE A 108 13.86 -11.93 -0.68
N ASP A 109 12.60 -12.09 -1.10
CA ASP A 109 11.77 -10.97 -1.55
C ASP A 109 11.64 -9.90 -0.45
N LEU A 110 11.30 -10.31 0.78
CA LEU A 110 11.20 -9.40 1.92
C LEU A 110 12.50 -8.69 2.27
N MET A 111 13.67 -9.31 2.08
CA MET A 111 14.96 -8.65 2.32
C MET A 111 15.15 -7.42 1.42
N PHE A 112 14.58 -7.44 0.22
CA PHE A 112 14.60 -6.32 -0.71
C PHE A 112 13.49 -5.31 -0.40
N THR A 113 12.27 -5.77 -0.18
CA THR A 113 11.08 -4.90 -0.12
C THR A 113 10.90 -4.23 1.26
N LEU A 114 11.18 -4.91 2.38
CA LEU A 114 10.95 -4.37 3.72
C LEU A 114 11.71 -3.06 4.03
N PRO A 115 13.00 -2.89 3.67
CA PRO A 115 13.70 -1.62 3.89
C PRO A 115 13.02 -0.44 3.19
N VAL A 116 12.48 -0.66 1.99
CA VAL A 116 11.75 0.37 1.25
C VAL A 116 10.40 0.68 1.89
N TYR A 117 9.68 -0.33 2.40
CA TYR A 117 8.47 -0.08 3.19
C TYR A 117 8.76 0.72 4.45
N VAL A 118 9.82 0.42 5.19
CA VAL A 118 10.25 1.22 6.36
C VAL A 118 10.47 2.68 5.96
N PHE A 119 11.10 2.92 4.80
CA PHE A 119 11.33 4.26 4.28
C PHE A 119 10.03 4.97 3.89
N ILE A 120 9.16 4.32 3.11
CA ILE A 120 7.84 4.84 2.70
C ILE A 120 7.00 5.21 3.92
N PHE A 121 6.82 4.28 4.87
CA PHE A 121 6.02 4.54 6.06
C PHE A 121 6.64 5.61 6.96
N SER A 122 7.97 5.76 6.97
CA SER A 122 8.63 6.86 7.69
C SER A 122 8.37 8.22 7.05
N VAL A 123 8.34 8.30 5.71
CA VAL A 123 7.98 9.53 4.97
C VAL A 123 6.50 9.87 5.21
N ILE A 124 5.62 8.88 5.10
CA ILE A 124 4.19 9.05 5.39
C ILE A 124 3.98 9.53 6.84
N TRP A 125 4.66 8.91 7.81
CA TRP A 125 4.62 9.33 9.21
C TRP A 125 5.02 10.79 9.37
N ARG A 126 6.10 11.23 8.71
CA ARG A 126 6.55 12.63 8.74
C ARG A 126 5.49 13.58 8.16
N LEU A 127 4.86 13.20 7.05
CA LEU A 127 3.82 14.01 6.41
C LEU A 127 2.60 14.16 7.31
N ILE A 128 2.04 13.07 7.84
CA ILE A 128 0.82 13.13 8.68
C ILE A 128 1.04 13.80 10.04
N ASN A 129 2.28 13.83 10.54
CA ASN A 129 2.63 14.57 11.75
C ASN A 129 2.85 16.06 11.49
N ARG A 130 3.21 16.45 10.26
CA ARG A 130 3.44 17.85 9.88
C ARG A 130 2.16 18.54 9.41
N TYR A 131 1.35 17.85 8.61
CA TYR A 131 0.17 18.42 7.96
C TYR A 131 -1.13 17.78 8.44
N ARG A 132 -2.19 18.59 8.46
CA ARG A 132 -3.53 18.16 8.84
C ARG A 132 -4.23 17.55 7.64
N TYR A 133 -4.23 16.22 7.53
CA TYR A 133 -5.06 15.50 6.58
C TYR A 133 -6.39 15.10 7.22
N GLY A 134 -7.49 15.41 6.54
CA GLY A 134 -8.79 14.83 6.82
C GLY A 134 -8.78 13.32 6.54
N ARG A 135 -9.73 12.59 7.13
CA ARG A 135 -9.81 11.12 6.95
C ARG A 135 -9.86 10.72 5.47
N TRP A 136 -10.71 11.38 4.71
CA TRP A 136 -10.92 11.08 3.30
C TRP A 136 -9.76 11.55 2.43
N GLU A 137 -9.13 12.67 2.77
CA GLU A 137 -7.88 13.11 2.13
C GLU A 137 -6.80 12.05 2.31
N TYR A 138 -6.65 11.51 3.52
CA TYR A 138 -5.67 10.46 3.77
C TYR A 138 -5.95 9.20 2.95
N ILE A 139 -7.17 8.66 3.05
CA ILE A 139 -7.60 7.45 2.34
C ILE A 139 -7.28 7.60 0.86
N PHE A 140 -7.74 8.66 0.22
CA PHE A 140 -7.59 8.81 -1.22
C PHE A 140 -6.14 9.15 -1.62
N VAL A 141 -5.55 10.19 -1.03
CA VAL A 141 -4.29 10.79 -1.52
C VAL A 141 -3.11 9.87 -1.26
N PHE A 142 -3.05 9.21 -0.10
CA PHE A 142 -1.90 8.35 0.22
C PHE A 142 -1.96 7.03 -0.56
N ALA A 143 -3.14 6.45 -0.79
CA ALA A 143 -3.26 5.29 -1.66
C ALA A 143 -2.96 5.66 -3.12
N LEU A 144 -3.44 6.81 -3.59
CA LEU A 144 -3.16 7.32 -4.94
C LEU A 144 -1.67 7.57 -5.14
N ALA A 145 -1.01 8.25 -4.20
CA ALA A 145 0.40 8.58 -4.29
C ALA A 145 1.29 7.34 -4.30
N GLN A 146 0.96 6.33 -3.48
CA GLN A 146 1.67 5.05 -3.48
C GLN A 146 1.44 4.31 -4.81
N ALA A 147 0.21 4.27 -5.33
CA ALA A 147 -0.10 3.65 -6.62
C ALA A 147 0.63 4.31 -7.79
N LEU A 148 0.68 5.65 -7.82
CA LEU A 148 1.43 6.40 -8.83
C LEU A 148 2.95 6.17 -8.70
N GLY A 149 3.46 6.08 -7.47
CA GLY A 149 4.88 5.86 -7.20
C GLY A 149 5.35 4.48 -7.68
N ASP A 150 4.59 3.44 -7.34
CA ASP A 150 4.90 2.05 -7.65
C ASP A 150 4.64 1.71 -9.12
N GLY A 151 3.47 2.13 -9.63
CA GLY A 151 3.07 1.91 -11.02
C GLY A 151 3.66 2.92 -12.02
N ASN A 152 4.62 3.75 -11.61
CA ASN A 152 5.09 4.89 -12.40
C ASN A 152 5.50 4.50 -13.84
N GLN A 153 6.35 3.49 -13.98
CA GLN A 153 6.79 3.02 -15.32
C GLN A 153 5.61 2.54 -16.17
N THR A 154 4.71 1.75 -15.56
CA THR A 154 3.52 1.24 -16.24
C THR A 154 2.61 2.38 -16.74
N PHE A 155 2.38 3.41 -15.93
CA PHE A 155 1.52 4.53 -16.32
C PHE A 155 2.18 5.47 -17.32
N LEU A 156 3.51 5.58 -17.33
CA LEU A 156 4.23 6.32 -18.37
C LEU A 156 4.12 5.62 -19.73
N HIS A 157 4.18 4.29 -19.77
CA HIS A 157 4.07 3.52 -21.01
C HIS A 157 2.63 3.33 -21.48
N ALA A 158 1.67 3.23 -20.55
CA ALA A 158 0.25 3.05 -20.85
C ALA A 158 -0.63 3.98 -19.98
N PRO A 159 -0.71 5.28 -20.31
CA PRO A 159 -1.45 6.26 -19.51
C PRO A 159 -2.94 5.94 -19.33
N THR A 160 -3.55 5.22 -20.27
CA THR A 160 -4.96 4.79 -20.18
C THR A 160 -5.21 3.87 -18.99
N LEU A 161 -4.19 3.18 -18.47
CA LEU A 161 -4.29 2.35 -17.26
C LEU A 161 -4.54 3.17 -15.99
N LEU A 162 -4.37 4.50 -16.02
CA LEU A 162 -4.79 5.38 -14.91
C LEU A 162 -6.31 5.30 -14.65
N LEU A 163 -7.12 4.90 -15.63
CA LEU A 163 -8.56 4.63 -15.44
C LEU A 163 -8.82 3.43 -14.50
N PHE A 164 -7.81 2.58 -14.29
CA PHE A 164 -7.84 1.44 -13.38
C PHE A 164 -7.06 1.71 -12.10
N ILE A 165 -6.64 2.96 -11.82
CA ILE A 165 -5.88 3.25 -10.61
C ILE A 165 -6.57 2.82 -9.30
N PRO A 166 -7.92 2.85 -9.14
CA PRO A 166 -8.54 2.36 -7.91
C PRO A 166 -8.28 0.88 -7.64
N TYR A 167 -8.14 0.07 -8.69
CA TYR A 167 -7.78 -1.33 -8.59
C TYR A 167 -6.41 -1.50 -7.89
N VAL A 168 -5.42 -0.71 -8.29
CA VAL A 168 -4.08 -0.69 -7.68
C VAL A 168 -4.09 -0.06 -6.28
N MET A 169 -4.94 0.95 -6.05
CA MET A 169 -5.05 1.63 -4.76
C MET A 169 -5.45 0.70 -3.61
N ILE A 170 -6.21 -0.38 -3.89
CA ILE A 170 -6.63 -1.38 -2.90
C ILE A 170 -5.44 -1.98 -2.14
N ASN A 171 -4.34 -2.22 -2.85
CA ASN A 171 -3.13 -2.80 -2.29
C ASN A 171 -2.59 -1.91 -1.17
N TYR A 172 -2.58 -0.60 -1.41
CA TYR A 172 -2.10 0.36 -0.42
C TYR A 172 -3.11 0.64 0.69
N HIS A 173 -4.41 0.52 0.42
CA HIS A 173 -5.41 0.54 1.48
C HIS A 173 -5.20 -0.62 2.45
N ALA A 174 -4.91 -1.82 1.93
CA ALA A 174 -4.71 -3.01 2.74
C ALA A 174 -3.59 -2.85 3.77
N ILE A 175 -2.51 -2.15 3.39
CA ILE A 175 -1.31 -2.02 4.22
C ILE A 175 -1.28 -0.74 5.07
N ASN A 176 -1.84 0.38 4.59
CA ASN A 176 -1.61 1.70 5.20
C ASN A 176 -2.85 2.29 5.90
N LEU A 177 -4.05 1.91 5.48
CA LEU A 177 -5.27 2.53 6.02
C LEU A 177 -5.49 2.19 7.50
N ALA A 178 -5.38 0.91 7.83
CA ALA A 178 -5.61 0.43 9.19
C ALA A 178 -4.66 1.04 10.23
N PRO A 179 -3.32 1.06 10.02
CA PRO A 179 -2.40 1.74 10.93
C PRO A 179 -2.76 3.22 11.14
N TYR A 180 -3.13 3.94 10.07
CA TYR A 180 -3.56 5.34 10.17
C TYR A 180 -4.81 5.51 11.03
N LEU A 181 -5.84 4.69 10.82
CA LEU A 181 -7.10 4.81 11.57
C LEU A 181 -6.93 4.64 13.09
N VAL A 182 -5.95 3.82 13.50
CA VAL A 182 -5.60 3.62 14.92
C VAL A 182 -4.90 4.85 15.52
N ILE A 183 -4.02 5.51 14.76
CA ILE A 183 -3.26 6.67 15.26
C ILE A 183 -3.94 8.02 15.00
N GLU A 184 -4.94 8.11 14.12
CA GLU A 184 -5.54 9.36 13.61
C GLU A 184 -5.90 10.33 14.75
N ARG A 185 -6.49 9.81 15.83
CA ARG A 185 -6.93 10.58 17.01
C ARG A 185 -5.80 11.01 17.93
N HIS A 186 -4.60 10.46 17.75
CA HIS A 186 -3.43 10.62 18.60
C HIS A 186 -2.33 11.47 17.94
N LEU A 187 -2.56 11.93 16.71
CA LEU A 187 -1.68 12.83 15.98
C LEU A 187 -1.64 14.22 16.66
N PRO A 188 -0.55 15.00 16.49
CA PRO A 188 -0.46 16.35 17.03
C PRO A 188 -1.63 17.24 16.60
N GLN A 189 -2.12 18.08 17.51
CA GLN A 189 -3.21 19.03 17.21
C GLN A 189 -2.71 20.23 16.38
N ASN A 190 -1.49 20.69 16.64
CA ASN A 190 -0.84 21.86 16.03
C ASN A 190 -0.21 21.55 14.65
N ARG A 191 -0.97 20.90 13.77
CA ARG A 191 -0.53 20.58 12.40
C ARG A 191 -0.92 21.67 11.41
N SER A 192 -0.06 21.92 10.43
CA SER A 192 -0.30 22.93 9.38
C SER A 192 -1.39 22.45 8.42
N ASP A 193 -2.31 23.34 8.06
CA ASP A 193 -3.33 23.10 7.03
C ASP A 193 -3.03 23.89 5.75
N SER A 194 -1.80 23.71 5.24
CA SER A 194 -1.34 24.36 4.01
C SER A 194 -2.03 23.80 2.78
N HIS A 195 -2.39 24.66 1.83
CA HIS A 195 -2.89 24.25 0.50
C HIS A 195 -1.90 23.33 -0.25
N TRP A 196 -0.60 23.42 0.05
CA TRP A 196 0.43 22.57 -0.54
C TRP A 196 0.50 21.17 0.05
N LYS A 197 -0.25 20.84 1.11
CA LYS A 197 -0.15 19.54 1.80
C LYS A 197 -0.44 18.34 0.90
N LEU A 198 -1.37 18.49 -0.05
CA LEU A 198 -1.79 17.43 -0.96
C LEU A 198 -0.75 17.16 -2.06
N PRO A 199 -0.34 18.17 -2.88
CA PRO A 199 0.69 17.94 -3.89
C PRO A 199 2.03 17.53 -3.26
N LEU A 200 2.39 18.06 -2.08
CA LEU A 200 3.59 17.63 -1.36
C LEU A 200 3.52 16.17 -0.93
N ALA A 201 2.36 15.68 -0.49
CA ALA A 201 2.20 14.28 -0.13
C ALA A 201 2.41 13.38 -1.35
N VAL A 202 1.76 13.70 -2.47
CA VAL A 202 1.89 12.94 -3.72
C VAL A 202 3.33 12.93 -4.19
N LEU A 203 3.95 14.10 -4.34
CA LEU A 203 5.32 14.23 -4.82
C LEU A 203 6.32 13.51 -3.91
N SER A 204 6.20 13.70 -2.59
CA SER A 204 7.13 13.08 -1.65
C SER A 204 7.06 11.55 -1.71
N ILE A 205 5.85 10.98 -1.78
CA ILE A 205 5.67 9.52 -1.83
C ILE A 205 6.14 8.98 -3.19
N VAL A 206 5.78 9.60 -4.32
CA VAL A 206 6.25 9.17 -5.65
C VAL A 206 7.79 9.19 -5.72
N LEU A 207 8.43 10.27 -5.25
CA LEU A 207 9.89 10.33 -5.17
C LEU A 207 10.48 9.26 -4.24
N THR A 208 9.79 8.93 -3.15
CA THR A 208 10.21 7.88 -2.22
C THR A 208 10.18 6.50 -2.90
N TYR A 209 9.15 6.20 -3.69
CA TYR A 209 9.09 4.97 -4.49
C TYR A 209 10.18 4.92 -5.57
N LEU A 210 10.43 6.03 -6.25
CA LEU A 210 11.51 6.12 -7.25
C LEU A 210 12.88 5.84 -6.61
N VAL A 211 13.17 6.47 -5.48
CA VAL A 211 14.42 6.25 -4.74
C VAL A 211 14.48 4.81 -4.21
N GLY A 212 13.41 4.30 -3.63
CA GLY A 212 13.33 2.94 -3.12
C GLY A 212 13.54 1.89 -4.21
N GLY A 213 12.84 2.03 -5.35
CA GLY A 213 12.99 1.17 -6.51
C GLY A 213 14.41 1.22 -7.08
N ALA A 214 15.00 2.41 -7.21
CA ALA A 214 16.38 2.55 -7.67
C ALA A 214 17.39 1.85 -6.73
N ILE A 215 17.20 1.96 -5.43
CA ILE A 215 18.03 1.29 -4.42
C ILE A 215 17.88 -0.23 -4.54
N ILE A 216 16.65 -0.76 -4.57
CA ILE A 216 16.43 -2.21 -4.64
C ILE A 216 17.00 -2.76 -5.95
N VAL A 217 16.73 -2.12 -7.10
CA VAL A 217 17.26 -2.56 -8.41
C VAL A 217 18.79 -2.49 -8.44
N GLY A 218 19.39 -1.46 -7.83
CA GLY A 218 20.84 -1.37 -7.69
C GLY A 218 21.42 -2.51 -6.86
N LEU A 219 20.80 -2.79 -5.71
CA LEU A 219 21.21 -3.88 -4.82
C LEU A 219 21.02 -5.27 -5.45
N SER A 220 19.90 -5.50 -6.14
CA SER A 220 19.63 -6.78 -6.80
C SER A 220 20.71 -7.10 -7.83
N ARG A 221 21.10 -6.11 -8.64
CA ARG A 221 22.19 -6.24 -9.63
C ARG A 221 23.55 -6.52 -8.99
N VAL A 222 23.90 -5.82 -7.91
CA VAL A 222 25.19 -6.04 -7.20
C VAL A 222 25.26 -7.44 -6.59
N LEU A 223 24.12 -7.97 -6.13
CA LEU A 223 24.01 -9.33 -5.59
C LEU A 223 23.88 -10.42 -6.67
N GLY A 224 23.92 -10.05 -7.97
CA GLY A 224 23.88 -10.98 -9.09
C GLY A 224 22.49 -11.44 -9.51
N PHE A 225 21.43 -10.78 -9.03
CA PHE A 225 20.07 -11.02 -9.51
C PHE A 225 19.80 -10.20 -10.78
N SER A 226 19.33 -10.86 -11.84
CA SER A 226 18.78 -10.19 -13.02
C SER A 226 17.27 -10.04 -12.85
N ASN A 227 16.79 -8.79 -12.88
CA ASN A 227 15.36 -8.49 -12.99
C ASN A 227 14.83 -8.84 -14.39
#